data_AF-A0A962YJ28-F1
#
_entry.id   AF-A0A962YJ28-F1
#
_cell.length_a   1.000
_cell.length_b   1.000
_cell.length_c   1.000
_cell.angle_alpha   90.00
_cell.angle_beta   90.00
_cell.angle_gamma   90.00
#
_symmetry.space_group_name_H-M   'P 1'
#
loop_
_entity.id
_entity.type
_entity.pdbx_description
1 polymer ?
#
loop_
_entity_poly.entity_id
_entity_poly.type
_entity_poly.pdbx_seq_one_letter_code
_entity_poly.pdbx_strand_id
1 'polypeptide(L)'
;MNIDQCQGVSAPVIRNGYDFRFRFNDLTLRAGGSAVTGREYVYVNDELISSSKNRLKLSVHDFNVEGNQYRIEFEMLNKVEASLACRLYCNNELVKLFAAAPQRLWLTRPLFFVSVILALLINDSIITGVPLSLVLAFMAVLLVTEVVYPMRHIRIMELEV
;
A
#
# COMPACT_ATOMS: atom_id res chain seq x y z
N MET A 1 25.70 16.19 16.31
CA MET A 1 24.50 15.66 15.63
C MET A 1 23.66 14.98 16.68
N ASN A 2 22.44 15.46 16.89
CA ASN A 2 21.61 15.04 18.03
C ASN A 2 20.57 14.01 17.54
N ILE A 3 20.88 12.72 17.74
CA ILE A 3 20.06 11.58 17.27
C ILE A 3 18.74 11.47 18.09
N ASP A 4 18.68 12.14 19.25
CA ASP A 4 17.51 12.16 20.14
C ASP A 4 16.25 12.75 19.48
N GLN A 5 16.40 13.62 18.47
CA GLN A 5 15.26 14.17 17.73
C GLN A 5 14.64 13.22 16.72
N CYS A 6 15.28 12.06 16.46
CA CYS A 6 14.72 11.03 15.60
C CYS A 6 14.06 9.89 16.42
N GLN A 7 14.00 9.97 17.75
CA GLN A 7 13.33 8.96 18.58
C GLN A 7 11.86 9.33 18.82
N GLY A 8 10.98 8.81 17.97
CA GLY A 8 9.57 9.14 17.96
C GLY A 8 8.65 7.94 18.19
N VAL A 9 7.48 8.16 18.79
CA VAL A 9 6.42 7.14 18.84
C VAL A 9 5.69 7.17 17.50
N SER A 10 5.67 6.03 16.84
CA SER A 10 4.93 5.81 15.59
C SER A 10 3.71 4.97 15.89
N ALA A 11 2.56 5.44 15.42
CA ALA A 11 1.35 4.63 15.41
C ALA A 11 0.83 4.65 13.97
N PRO A 12 0.86 3.52 13.25
CA PRO A 12 0.26 3.47 11.93
C PRO A 12 -1.25 3.70 12.04
N VAL A 13 -1.80 4.54 11.17
CA VAL A 13 -3.25 4.81 11.12
C VAL A 13 -3.78 4.32 9.78
N ILE A 14 -4.63 3.30 9.78
CA ILE A 14 -5.14 2.72 8.55
C ILE A 14 -6.26 3.60 8.00
N ARG A 15 -6.03 4.27 6.86
CA ARG A 15 -7.06 5.00 6.12
C ARG A 15 -6.83 4.85 4.61
N ASN A 16 -7.64 4.03 3.94
CA ASN A 16 -7.67 3.83 2.48
C ASN A 16 -6.29 3.86 1.79
N GLY A 17 -5.48 2.83 2.06
CA GLY A 17 -4.10 2.71 1.58
C GLY A 17 -3.14 2.46 2.73
N TYR A 18 -1.88 2.86 2.56
CA TYR A 18 -0.86 2.83 3.60
C TYR A 18 -0.64 4.26 4.10
N ASP A 19 -0.82 4.53 5.39
CA ASP A 19 -0.62 5.85 6.01
C ASP A 19 0.16 5.64 7.32
N PHE A 20 1.42 6.06 7.27
CA PHE A 20 2.41 5.94 8.33
C PHE A 20 2.54 7.30 9.01
N ARG A 21 2.37 7.32 10.33
CA ARG A 21 2.55 8.52 11.14
C ARG A 21 3.71 8.33 12.09
N PHE A 22 4.61 9.30 12.07
CA PHE A 22 5.79 9.36 12.92
C PHE A 22 5.71 10.65 13.72
N ARG A 23 5.78 10.57 15.05
CA ARG A 23 5.78 11.75 15.92
C ARG A 23 7.09 11.82 16.69
N PHE A 24 7.83 12.92 16.52
CA PHE A 24 9.08 13.21 17.20
C PHE A 24 8.92 14.52 17.96
N ASN A 25 8.79 14.49 19.29
CA ASN A 25 8.56 15.71 20.08
C ASN A 25 7.45 16.60 19.47
N ASP A 26 7.83 17.73 18.86
CA ASP A 26 6.93 18.70 18.20
C ASP A 26 6.74 18.49 16.68
N LEU A 27 7.47 17.55 16.07
CA LEU A 27 7.42 17.23 14.65
C LEU A 27 6.49 16.05 14.37
N THR A 28 5.50 16.26 13.50
CA THR A 28 4.64 15.20 12.98
C THR A 28 4.93 14.95 11.50
N LEU A 29 5.48 13.78 11.18
CA LEU A 29 5.64 13.31 9.81
C LEU A 29 4.50 12.35 9.47
N ARG A 30 3.88 12.54 8.31
CA ARG A 30 2.88 11.63 7.78
C ARG A 30 3.23 11.26 6.36
N ALA A 31 3.49 9.99 6.15
CA ALA A 31 3.88 9.45 4.86
C ALA A 31 2.87 8.39 4.46
N GLY A 32 2.33 8.47 3.26
CA GLY A 32 1.32 7.50 2.87
C GLY A 32 1.02 7.52 1.40
N GLY A 33 0.08 6.68 1.01
CA GLY A 33 -0.26 6.51 -0.38
C GLY A 33 -1.43 5.57 -0.61
N SER A 34 -1.83 5.53 -1.87
CA SER A 34 -2.90 4.68 -2.38
C SER A 34 -2.29 3.52 -3.14
N ALA A 35 -2.46 2.31 -2.59
CA ALA A 35 -2.04 1.07 -3.26
C ALA A 35 -2.73 0.86 -4.62
N VAL A 36 -3.92 1.43 -4.83
CA VAL A 36 -4.68 1.32 -6.09
C VAL A 36 -4.14 2.26 -7.17
N THR A 37 -3.84 3.51 -6.81
CA THR A 37 -3.45 4.53 -7.80
C THR A 37 -1.93 4.70 -7.93
N GLY A 38 -1.16 4.20 -6.96
CA GLY A 38 0.28 4.43 -6.82
C GLY A 38 0.61 5.87 -6.43
N ARG A 39 -0.37 6.63 -5.89
CA ARG A 39 -0.10 7.99 -5.39
C ARG A 39 0.55 7.88 -4.03
N GLU A 40 1.63 8.62 -3.82
CA GLU A 40 2.36 8.72 -2.56
C GLU A 40 2.44 10.20 -2.14
N TYR A 41 2.45 10.45 -0.84
CA TYR A 41 2.48 11.77 -0.25
C TYR A 41 3.27 11.76 1.05
N VAL A 42 3.92 12.89 1.34
CA VAL A 42 4.64 13.14 2.58
C VAL A 42 4.23 14.51 3.09
N TYR A 43 3.74 14.54 4.32
CA TYR A 43 3.39 15.74 5.06
C TYR A 43 4.33 15.91 6.26
N VAL A 44 4.63 17.16 6.56
CA VAL A 44 5.36 17.60 7.76
C VAL A 44 4.48 18.62 8.46
N ASN A 45 4.08 18.38 9.72
CA ASN A 45 3.20 19.27 10.49
C ASN A 45 1.95 19.69 9.69
N ASP A 46 1.33 18.71 9.03
CA ASP A 46 0.15 18.85 8.15
C ASP A 46 0.37 19.64 6.84
N GLU A 47 1.59 20.10 6.55
CA GLU A 47 1.97 20.71 5.28
C GLU A 47 2.47 19.66 4.29
N LEU A 48 1.99 19.69 3.04
CA LEU A 48 2.41 18.75 1.99
C LEU A 48 3.79 19.15 1.46
N ILE A 49 4.82 18.38 1.79
CA ILE A 49 6.20 18.65 1.35
C ILE A 49 6.55 17.86 0.09
N SER A 50 5.96 16.68 -0.10
CA SER A 50 6.20 15.87 -1.29
C SER A 50 4.97 15.08 -1.71
N SER A 51 4.74 15.00 -3.01
CA SER A 51 3.73 14.14 -3.61
C SER A 51 4.28 13.55 -4.88
N SER A 52 4.18 12.24 -5.03
CA SER A 52 4.59 11.54 -6.24
C SER A 52 3.48 10.59 -6.69
N LYS A 53 3.53 10.20 -7.96
CA LYS A 53 2.73 9.08 -8.45
C LYS A 53 3.71 8.03 -8.95
N ASN A 54 4.02 7.08 -8.08
CA ASN A 54 5.00 6.06 -8.36
C ASN A 54 4.34 4.68 -8.50
N ARG A 55 4.60 4.02 -9.63
CA ARG A 55 4.23 2.62 -9.88
C ARG A 55 5.47 1.71 -9.91
N LEU A 56 6.64 2.27 -9.68
CA LEU A 56 7.92 1.58 -9.64
C LEU A 56 8.04 0.78 -8.34
N LYS A 57 9.06 -0.09 -8.30
CA LYS A 57 9.34 -0.90 -7.11
C LYS A 57 9.83 -0.06 -5.93
N LEU A 58 10.46 1.09 -6.19
CA LEU A 58 11.04 1.95 -5.17
C LEU A 58 10.67 3.41 -5.45
N SER A 59 10.38 4.14 -4.38
CA SER A 59 10.15 5.58 -4.36
C SER A 59 10.92 6.21 -3.22
N VAL A 60 11.50 7.37 -3.45
CA VAL A 60 12.31 8.08 -2.46
C VAL A 60 11.85 9.53 -2.38
N HIS A 61 11.64 10.00 -1.15
CA HIS A 61 11.26 11.35 -0.82
C HIS A 61 12.27 11.94 0.16
N ASP A 62 13.18 12.76 -0.35
CA ASP A 62 14.17 13.50 0.44
C ASP A 62 13.64 14.91 0.78
N PHE A 63 13.82 15.34 2.03
CA PHE A 63 13.42 16.67 2.49
C PHE A 63 14.21 17.08 3.75
N ASN A 64 14.30 18.38 4.03
CA ASN A 64 15.02 18.92 5.19
C ASN A 64 14.04 19.63 6.13
N VAL A 65 14.14 19.35 7.43
CA VAL A 65 13.33 20.00 8.48
C VAL A 65 14.22 20.27 9.68
N GLU A 66 14.18 21.50 10.20
CA GLU A 66 14.93 21.92 11.41
C GLU A 66 16.44 21.61 11.35
N GLY A 67 17.03 21.62 10.14
CA GLY A 67 18.45 21.34 9.92
C GLY A 67 18.82 19.85 9.86
N ASN A 68 17.86 18.94 10.03
CA ASN A 68 18.04 17.50 9.82
C ASN A 68 17.59 17.09 8.41
N GLN A 69 18.33 16.16 7.80
CA GLN A 69 17.96 15.56 6.52
C GLN A 69 17.10 14.33 6.76
N TYR A 70 15.88 14.34 6.23
CA TYR A 70 14.98 13.20 6.28
C TYR A 70 14.83 12.56 4.91
N ARG A 71 14.74 11.23 4.90
CA ARG A 71 14.41 10.46 3.70
C ARG A 71 13.34 9.44 4.03
N ILE A 72 12.30 9.42 3.22
CA ILE A 72 11.28 8.38 3.25
C ILE A 72 11.40 7.54 1.99
N GLU A 73 11.55 6.24 2.18
CA GLU A 73 11.58 5.28 1.08
C GLU A 73 10.36 4.37 1.14
N PHE A 74 9.65 4.28 0.02
CA PHE A 74 8.61 3.30 -0.19
C PHE A 74 9.14 2.21 -1.12
N GLU A 75 9.21 0.97 -0.65
CA GLU A 75 9.62 -0.17 -1.46
C GLU A 75 8.48 -1.19 -1.57
N MET A 76 8.03 -1.46 -2.79
CA MET A 76 7.12 -2.54 -3.09
C MET A 76 7.87 -3.88 -3.01
N LEU A 77 7.69 -4.60 -1.90
CA LEU A 77 8.30 -5.90 -1.66
C LEU A 77 7.72 -6.97 -2.59
N ASN A 78 6.39 -7.00 -2.72
CA ASN A 78 5.68 -7.94 -3.58
C ASN A 78 4.48 -7.26 -4.24
N LYS A 79 4.51 -7.15 -5.58
CA LYS A 79 3.40 -6.54 -6.36
C LYS A 79 2.13 -7.37 -6.34
N VAL A 80 2.25 -8.70 -6.28
CA VAL A 80 1.10 -9.63 -6.30
C VAL A 80 0.38 -9.59 -4.96
N GLU A 81 1.13 -9.64 -3.87
CA GLU A 81 0.58 -9.53 -2.51
C GLU A 81 0.36 -8.08 -2.08
N ALA A 82 0.67 -7.09 -2.92
CA ALA A 82 0.63 -5.65 -2.60
C ALA A 82 1.32 -5.31 -1.26
N SER A 83 2.45 -5.97 -0.99
CA SER A 83 3.26 -5.76 0.22
C SER A 83 4.29 -4.67 -0.02
N LEU A 84 4.38 -3.71 0.91
CA LEU A 84 5.19 -2.50 0.82
C LEU A 84 5.94 -2.26 2.13
N ALA A 85 7.22 -1.94 2.04
CA ALA A 85 8.02 -1.41 3.14
C ALA A 85 8.08 0.12 3.08
N CYS A 86 7.99 0.76 4.24
CA CYS A 86 8.25 2.18 4.42
C CYS A 86 9.44 2.33 5.36
N ARG A 87 10.51 2.96 4.88
CA ARG A 87 11.72 3.25 5.66
C ARG A 87 11.82 4.74 5.90
N LEU A 88 12.08 5.12 7.15
CA LEU A 88 12.38 6.49 7.52
C LEU A 88 13.85 6.58 7.92
N TYR A 89 14.57 7.45 7.24
CA TYR A 89 15.95 7.80 7.57
C TYR A 89 16.03 9.23 8.08
N CYS A 90 16.94 9.45 9.03
CA CYS A 90 17.27 10.74 9.61
C CYS A 90 18.80 10.85 9.55
N ASN A 91 19.32 11.86 8.85
CA ASN A 91 20.76 12.05 8.63
C ASN A 91 21.48 10.78 8.15
N ASN A 92 20.88 10.07 7.18
CA ASN A 92 21.30 8.78 6.62
C ASN A 92 21.26 7.55 7.55
N GLU A 93 20.79 7.69 8.79
CA GLU A 93 20.57 6.55 9.69
C GLU A 93 19.12 6.06 9.59
N LEU A 94 18.93 4.74 9.53
CA LEU A 94 17.60 4.13 9.53
C LEU A 94 17.01 4.27 10.93
N VAL A 95 15.89 4.98 11.03
CA VAL A 95 15.23 5.26 12.31
C VAL A 95 14.08 4.30 12.53
N LYS A 96 13.26 4.10 11.49
CA LYS A 96 12.09 3.23 11.55
C LYS A 96 11.87 2.49 10.24
N LEU A 97 11.38 1.26 10.39
CA LEU A 97 10.95 0.41 9.31
C LEU A 97 9.53 -0.09 9.58
N PHE A 98 8.64 0.16 8.64
CA PHE A 98 7.29 -0.39 8.64
C PHE A 98 7.10 -1.32 7.45
N ALA A 99 6.40 -2.42 7.66
CA ALA A 99 5.84 -3.22 6.60
C ALA A 99 4.32 -3.05 6.58
N ALA A 100 3.78 -2.69 5.43
CA ALA A 100 2.37 -2.67 5.13
C ALA A 100 2.06 -3.81 4.18
N ALA A 101 1.18 -4.72 4.58
CA ALA A 101 0.68 -5.78 3.72
C ALA A 101 -0.83 -5.90 3.91
N PRO A 102 -1.62 -6.17 2.85
CA PRO A 102 -3.00 -6.55 3.02
C PRO A 102 -3.07 -7.74 3.99
N GLN A 103 -4.07 -7.73 4.86
CA GLN A 103 -4.34 -8.84 5.75
C GLN A 103 -4.52 -10.08 4.87
N ARG A 104 -3.52 -10.96 4.91
CA ARG A 104 -3.48 -12.20 4.15
C ARG A 104 -4.77 -12.96 4.45
N LEU A 105 -5.76 -12.89 3.57
CA LEU A 105 -6.82 -13.89 3.55
C LEU A 105 -6.12 -15.16 3.09
N TRP A 106 -5.74 -15.96 4.07
CA TRP A 106 -5.34 -17.33 3.89
C TRP A 106 -6.35 -18.03 2.95
N LEU A 107 -5.82 -18.59 1.85
CA LEU A 107 -6.43 -19.60 0.97
C LEU A 107 -7.54 -19.22 -0.06
N THR A 108 -7.17 -19.37 -1.34
CA THR A 108 -7.81 -20.27 -2.33
C THR A 108 -9.21 -19.99 -2.92
N ARG A 109 -9.47 -18.87 -3.62
CA ARG A 109 -10.58 -18.88 -4.61
C ARG A 109 -10.36 -18.33 -6.03
N PRO A 110 -9.18 -17.89 -6.53
CA PRO A 110 -9.07 -17.64 -7.97
C PRO A 110 -9.17 -18.96 -8.76
N LEU A 111 -8.66 -20.08 -8.23
CA LEU A 111 -8.85 -21.41 -8.84
C LEU A 111 -10.32 -21.84 -8.87
N PHE A 112 -11.12 -21.49 -7.85
CA PHE A 112 -12.55 -21.82 -7.81
C PHE A 112 -13.31 -21.08 -8.92
N PHE A 113 -13.05 -19.78 -9.10
CA PHE A 113 -13.73 -18.99 -10.14
C PHE A 113 -13.16 -19.23 -11.54
N VAL A 114 -11.85 -19.44 -11.68
CA VAL A 114 -11.23 -19.91 -12.93
C VAL A 114 -11.80 -21.28 -13.31
N SER A 115 -12.02 -22.19 -12.36
CA SER A 115 -12.70 -23.47 -12.63
C SER A 115 -14.16 -23.30 -13.01
N VAL A 116 -14.89 -22.33 -12.44
CA VAL A 116 -16.29 -22.04 -12.82
C VAL A 116 -16.35 -21.45 -14.23
N ILE A 117 -15.46 -20.52 -14.57
CA ILE A 117 -15.37 -19.93 -15.91
C ILE A 117 -14.92 -20.99 -16.93
N LEU A 118 -13.91 -21.81 -16.62
CA LEU A 118 -13.48 -22.91 -17.48
C LEU A 118 -14.59 -23.96 -17.65
N ALA A 119 -15.35 -24.28 -16.58
CA ALA A 119 -16.49 -25.20 -16.66
C ALA A 119 -17.65 -24.63 -17.50
N LEU A 120 -17.89 -23.31 -17.47
CA LEU A 120 -18.89 -22.65 -18.32
C LEU A 120 -18.44 -22.55 -19.80
N LEU A 121 -17.13 -22.41 -20.05
CA LEU A 121 -16.56 -22.35 -21.39
C LEU A 121 -16.42 -23.74 -22.05
N ILE A 122 -16.13 -24.78 -21.26
CA ILE A 122 -16.03 -26.17 -21.75
C ILE A 122 -17.42 -26.72 -22.08
N ASN A 123 -18.49 -26.28 -21.41
CA ASN A 123 -19.78 -26.95 -21.54
C ASN A 123 -20.76 -26.45 -22.61
N ASP A 124 -20.82 -25.19 -23.09
CA ASP A 124 -21.84 -24.86 -24.11
C ASP A 124 -21.67 -23.49 -24.81
N SER A 125 -20.57 -23.28 -25.53
CA SER A 125 -20.52 -22.18 -26.50
C SER A 125 -21.28 -22.58 -27.78
N ILE A 126 -22.62 -22.65 -27.68
CA ILE A 126 -23.65 -22.43 -28.73
C ILE A 126 -25.08 -22.27 -28.14
N ILE A 127 -25.39 -22.70 -26.90
CA ILE A 127 -26.82 -22.90 -26.49
C ILE A 127 -27.44 -21.82 -25.57
N THR A 128 -26.71 -21.02 -24.80
CA THR A 128 -27.32 -20.28 -23.66
C THR A 128 -27.81 -18.85 -23.90
N GLY A 129 -27.50 -18.20 -25.02
CA GLY A 129 -28.02 -16.85 -25.33
C GLY A 129 -27.65 -15.75 -24.34
N VAL A 130 -26.65 -15.97 -23.48
CA VAL A 130 -26.25 -14.99 -22.46
C VAL A 130 -25.53 -13.82 -23.13
N PRO A 131 -25.97 -12.56 -22.90
CA PRO A 131 -25.33 -11.40 -23.50
C PRO A 131 -23.95 -11.15 -22.89
N LEU A 132 -22.97 -10.81 -23.73
CA LEU A 132 -21.59 -10.49 -23.34
C LEU A 132 -21.50 -9.43 -22.23
N SER A 133 -22.44 -8.48 -22.21
CA SER A 133 -22.50 -7.44 -21.17
C SER A 133 -22.70 -8.00 -19.77
N LEU A 134 -23.47 -9.08 -19.61
CA LEU A 134 -23.73 -9.71 -18.32
C LEU A 134 -22.48 -10.45 -17.81
N VAL A 135 -21.73 -11.07 -18.72
CA VAL A 135 -20.42 -11.67 -18.42
C VAL A 135 -19.42 -10.60 -17.98
N LEU A 136 -19.33 -9.48 -18.72
CA LEU A 136 -18.45 -8.37 -18.37
C LEU A 136 -18.83 -7.71 -17.02
N ALA A 137 -20.13 -7.56 -16.75
CA ALA A 137 -20.61 -7.03 -15.47
C ALA A 137 -20.24 -7.94 -14.30
N PHE A 138 -20.40 -9.26 -14.46
CA PHE A 138 -19.98 -10.24 -13.46
C PHE A 138 -18.48 -10.21 -13.21
N MET A 139 -17.67 -10.13 -14.28
CA MET A 139 -16.21 -9.98 -14.18
C MET A 139 -15.81 -8.69 -13.45
N ALA A 140 -16.51 -7.57 -13.69
CA ALA A 140 -16.26 -6.32 -13.00
C ALA A 140 -16.56 -6.42 -11.50
N VAL A 141 -17.68 -7.06 -11.12
CA VAL A 141 -18.03 -7.30 -9.71
C VAL A 141 -16.96 -8.16 -9.03
N LEU A 142 -16.53 -9.26 -9.67
CA LEU A 142 -15.46 -10.11 -9.16
C LEU A 142 -14.15 -9.34 -8.96
N LEU A 143 -13.77 -8.49 -9.92
CA LEU A 143 -12.57 -7.65 -9.81
C LEU A 143 -12.67 -6.72 -8.59
N VAL A 144 -13.82 -6.09 -8.36
CA VAL A 144 -14.02 -5.21 -7.19
C VAL A 144 -13.96 -5.99 -5.88
N THR A 145 -14.61 -7.15 -5.79
CA THR A 145 -14.65 -7.94 -4.54
C THR A 145 -13.32 -8.60 -4.21
N GLU A 146 -12.62 -9.15 -5.21
CA GLU A 146 -11.39 -9.93 -5.00
C GLU A 146 -10.13 -9.06 -5.00
N VAL A 147 -10.13 -7.91 -5.68
CA VAL A 147 -8.94 -7.05 -5.77
C VAL A 147 -9.10 -5.80 -4.90
N VAL A 148 -10.22 -5.09 -5.01
CA VAL A 148 -10.38 -3.78 -4.36
C VAL A 148 -10.75 -3.89 -2.88
N TYR A 149 -11.61 -4.85 -2.52
CA TYR A 149 -12.03 -5.05 -1.13
C TYR A 149 -10.87 -5.43 -0.18
N PRO A 150 -10.00 -6.42 -0.48
CA PRO A 150 -8.90 -6.77 0.42
C PRO A 150 -7.85 -5.66 0.56
N MET A 151 -7.70 -4.80 -0.46
CA MET A 151 -6.85 -3.61 -0.39
C MET A 151 -7.33 -2.57 0.63
N ARG A 152 -8.56 -2.68 1.17
CA ARG A 152 -9.04 -1.82 2.27
C ARG A 152 -8.55 -2.27 3.66
N HIS A 153 -8.17 -3.53 3.81
CA HIS A 153 -7.73 -4.10 5.07
C HIS A 153 -6.22 -4.33 5.05
N ILE A 154 -5.44 -3.24 5.09
CA ILE A 154 -3.97 -3.29 5.14
C ILE A 154 -3.56 -3.34 6.61
N ARG A 155 -2.76 -4.34 6.99
CA ARG A 155 -2.08 -4.37 8.28
C ARG A 155 -0.71 -3.73 8.14
N ILE A 156 -0.39 -2.87 9.10
CA ILE A 156 0.92 -2.25 9.21
C ILE A 156 1.60 -2.84 10.44
N MET A 157 2.84 -3.28 10.26
CA MET A 157 3.71 -3.84 11.29
C MET A 157 4.95 -2.98 11.41
N GLU A 158 5.30 -2.57 12.63
CA GLU A 158 6.62 -2.00 12.92
C GLU A 158 7.62 -3.15 12.96
N LEU A 159 8.75 -3.00 12.27
CA LEU A 159 9.85 -3.96 12.29
C LEU A 159 10.99 -3.38 13.12
N GLU A 160 11.65 -4.22 13.91
CA GLU A 160 12.86 -3.84 14.63
C GLU A 160 14.00 -3.54 13.63
N VAL A 161 14.72 -2.46 13.88
CA VAL A 161 15.86 -1.96 13.06
C VAL A 161 17.17 -2.43 13.67
#